data_AF-A0AAU4FFB8-F1
#
_entry.id   AF-A0AAU4FFB8-F1
#
_cell.length_a   1.000
_cell.length_b   1.000
_cell.length_c   1.000
_cell.angle_alpha   90.00
_cell.angle_beta   90.00
_cell.angle_gamma   90.00
#
_symmetry.space_group_name_H-M   'P 1'
#
loop_
_entity.id
_entity.type
_entity.pdbx_description
1 polymer ?
#
loop_
_entity_poly.entity_id
_entity_poly.type
_entity_poly.pdbx_seq_one_letter_code
_entity_poly.pdbx_strand_id
1 'polypeptide(L)'
;MRTVVDGEAHVHYGQIYVHSEGGDPFEGDLTACFAGQRNGLCGAAFPGTLFLITGLHTGNVGFTAEVHDTVPPAPPLPPAPPGSDWEDVVEASFHADGATRLVTWGGENAWDLELSPGDYRVRYSGSRMDAGRDRDTRLDGEPALDRYLLQFWPAPPGPDIVVRQGSAIAGYWHGFAREQPAPAEHAAAQARRREERERLAAAARAAAEHERLLREWGGSVPSERILNLPYTLRELAKQDRGFIADATGAAPGTQRALTHWLAHHAYELAGLDRVDWIAEGLRALDEGRALPPPFDDWTAAWDRLLSDPAVPHTLVRTPDGRHDNALQQAMAFPALFAAVKADPLEALGQVLSAALVTHGGDHTALFAAARAAFPGLGG
;
A
#
# COMPACT_ATOMS: atom_id res chain seq x y z
N MET A 1 0.14 37.74 -30.24
CA MET A 1 -0.90 37.69 -29.17
C MET A 1 -2.07 36.87 -29.67
N ARG A 2 -2.51 35.90 -28.88
CA ARG A 2 -3.68 35.04 -29.12
C ARG A 2 -4.50 34.93 -27.83
N THR A 3 -5.79 35.17 -27.91
CA THR A 3 -6.73 34.96 -26.79
C THR A 3 -7.21 33.52 -26.86
N VAL A 4 -6.97 32.75 -25.80
CA VAL A 4 -7.23 31.29 -25.72
C VAL A 4 -8.41 30.96 -24.83
N VAL A 5 -8.73 31.85 -23.89
CA VAL A 5 -9.96 31.81 -23.09
C VAL A 5 -10.56 33.20 -23.11
N ASP A 6 -11.86 33.30 -23.34
CA ASP A 6 -12.63 34.53 -23.22
C ASP A 6 -14.07 34.19 -22.84
N GLY A 7 -14.58 34.81 -21.78
CA GLY A 7 -15.94 34.61 -21.30
C GLY A 7 -16.04 34.54 -19.78
N GLU A 8 -16.89 33.65 -19.29
CA GLU A 8 -17.07 33.42 -17.86
C GLU A 8 -16.47 32.06 -17.44
N ALA A 9 -15.86 32.04 -16.27
CA ALA A 9 -15.38 30.82 -15.63
C ALA A 9 -16.09 30.64 -14.28
N HIS A 10 -16.67 29.46 -14.07
CA HIS A 10 -17.28 29.12 -12.79
C HIS A 10 -16.20 28.79 -11.77
N VAL A 11 -16.18 29.50 -10.65
CA VAL A 11 -15.24 29.27 -9.55
C VAL A 11 -15.96 28.75 -8.32
N HIS A 12 -15.27 27.90 -7.56
CA HIS A 12 -15.66 27.46 -6.22
C HIS A 12 -14.47 27.62 -5.29
N TYR A 13 -14.71 28.13 -4.08
CA TYR A 13 -13.69 28.46 -3.09
C TYR A 13 -12.68 29.54 -3.51
N GLY A 14 -13.08 30.45 -4.40
CA GLY A 14 -12.26 31.60 -4.80
C GLY A 14 -10.97 31.23 -5.54
N GLN A 15 -11.03 30.18 -6.36
CA GLN A 15 -9.85 29.56 -6.96
C GLN A 15 -10.13 29.05 -8.38
N ILE A 16 -9.10 29.14 -9.20
CA ILE A 16 -9.01 28.55 -10.54
C ILE A 16 -7.55 28.21 -10.80
N TYR A 17 -7.26 27.18 -11.60
CA TYR A 17 -5.90 26.65 -11.71
C TYR A 17 -5.41 26.61 -13.15
N VAL A 18 -4.09 26.59 -13.31
CA VAL A 18 -3.45 26.14 -14.54
C VAL A 18 -2.67 24.88 -14.23
N HIS A 19 -2.84 23.81 -15.01
CA HIS A 19 -2.07 22.58 -14.89
C HIS A 19 -1.34 22.28 -16.18
N SER A 20 -0.06 21.93 -16.08
CA SER A 20 0.74 21.34 -17.15
C SER A 20 0.79 19.82 -17.01
N GLU A 21 0.60 19.11 -18.10
CA GLU A 21 0.85 17.67 -18.18
C GLU A 21 2.32 17.35 -17.87
N GLY A 22 2.57 16.33 -17.05
CA GLY A 22 3.91 15.98 -16.59
C GLY A 22 4.30 16.59 -15.24
N GLY A 23 3.51 17.54 -14.72
CA GLY A 23 3.65 18.04 -13.35
C GLY A 23 3.23 17.03 -12.28
N ASP A 24 3.70 17.24 -11.05
CA ASP A 24 3.26 16.47 -9.89
C ASP A 24 1.74 16.62 -9.67
N PRO A 25 1.01 15.57 -9.27
CA PRO A 25 -0.42 15.68 -9.03
C PRO A 25 -0.69 16.65 -7.88
N PHE A 26 -1.38 17.75 -8.18
CA PHE A 26 -1.75 18.73 -7.18
C PHE A 26 -2.88 18.20 -6.29
N GLU A 27 -2.58 17.93 -5.01
CA GLU A 27 -3.54 17.42 -4.02
C GLU A 27 -4.30 18.53 -3.26
N GLY A 28 -4.31 19.78 -3.77
CA GLY A 28 -5.01 20.89 -3.13
C GLY A 28 -4.22 21.63 -2.04
N ASP A 29 -2.90 21.43 -1.97
CA ASP A 29 -2.05 22.11 -0.98
C ASP A 29 -1.78 23.58 -1.38
N LEU A 30 -2.70 24.46 -1.00
CA LEU A 30 -2.59 25.91 -1.20
C LEU A 30 -1.25 26.48 -0.68
N THR A 31 -0.73 25.97 0.44
CA THR A 31 0.51 26.50 1.02
C THR A 31 1.70 26.22 0.10
N ALA A 32 1.74 25.02 -0.49
CA ALA A 32 2.79 24.64 -1.42
C ALA A 32 2.85 25.57 -2.65
N CYS A 33 1.70 26.00 -3.18
CA CYS A 33 1.63 26.87 -4.35
C CYS A 33 2.18 28.28 -4.10
N PHE A 34 2.16 28.75 -2.85
CA PHE A 34 2.62 30.09 -2.48
C PHE A 34 3.94 30.09 -1.69
N ALA A 35 4.56 28.93 -1.48
CA ALA A 35 5.79 28.79 -0.70
C ALA A 35 6.90 29.73 -1.21
N GLY A 36 7.41 30.59 -0.33
CA GLY A 36 8.46 31.56 -0.64
C GLY A 36 8.07 32.72 -1.58
N GLN A 37 6.81 32.83 -2.00
CA GLN A 37 6.34 33.94 -2.84
C GLN A 37 5.99 35.19 -2.02
N ARG A 38 6.03 36.34 -2.67
CA ARG A 38 5.55 37.62 -2.11
C ARG A 38 4.13 37.96 -2.53
N ASN A 39 3.74 37.50 -3.71
CA ASN A 39 2.43 37.65 -4.29
C ASN A 39 1.54 36.49 -3.83
N GLY A 40 0.32 36.83 -3.45
CA GLY A 40 -0.70 35.88 -2.99
C GLY A 40 -1.82 35.63 -3.98
N LEU A 41 -1.71 36.13 -5.22
CA LEU A 41 -2.78 35.98 -6.20
C LEU A 41 -2.48 34.94 -7.29
N CYS A 42 -1.20 34.72 -7.59
CA CYS A 42 -0.73 33.74 -8.57
C CYS A 42 0.32 32.85 -7.90
N GLY A 43 -0.13 31.73 -7.35
CA GLY A 43 0.69 30.71 -6.70
C GLY A 43 1.44 29.88 -7.73
N ALA A 44 2.74 30.10 -7.89
CA ALA A 44 3.54 29.43 -8.92
C ALA A 44 4.71 28.60 -8.34
N ALA A 45 4.75 28.39 -7.03
CA ALA A 45 5.84 27.66 -6.38
C ALA A 45 5.72 26.13 -6.52
N PHE A 46 4.53 25.62 -6.85
CA PHE A 46 4.31 24.19 -7.08
C PHE A 46 4.56 23.86 -8.56
N PRO A 47 5.51 22.96 -8.91
CA PRO A 47 5.85 22.64 -10.29
C PRO A 47 4.63 22.25 -11.14
N GLY A 48 4.56 22.80 -12.36
CA GLY A 48 3.50 22.52 -13.32
C GLY A 48 2.11 23.06 -12.94
N THR A 49 1.99 23.83 -11.85
CA THR A 49 0.70 24.36 -11.37
C THR A 49 0.74 25.87 -11.15
N LEU A 50 -0.29 26.59 -11.61
CA LEU A 50 -0.63 27.91 -11.10
C LEU A 50 -1.90 27.83 -10.27
N PHE A 51 -1.86 28.37 -9.07
CA PHE A 51 -3.03 28.57 -8.21
C PHE A 51 -3.46 30.03 -8.28
N LEU A 52 -4.58 30.31 -8.92
CA LEU A 52 -5.06 31.67 -9.15
C LEU A 52 -6.20 31.99 -8.19
N ILE A 53 -6.05 33.07 -7.44
CA ILE A 53 -7.02 33.50 -6.43
C ILE A 53 -7.98 34.53 -7.00
N THR A 54 -9.28 34.29 -6.83
CA THR A 54 -10.34 35.24 -7.16
C THR A 54 -10.91 35.91 -5.90
N GLY A 55 -11.49 37.09 -6.07
CA GLY A 55 -12.27 37.82 -5.08
C GLY A 55 -13.58 37.11 -4.79
N LEU A 56 -14.40 36.83 -5.82
CA LEU A 56 -15.61 36.03 -5.68
C LEU A 56 -15.27 34.61 -5.20
N HIS A 57 -15.98 34.13 -4.19
CA HIS A 57 -15.79 32.78 -3.64
C HIS A 57 -16.52 31.71 -4.45
N THR A 58 -17.75 31.97 -4.88
CA THR A 58 -18.53 31.00 -5.68
C THR A 58 -19.39 31.67 -6.74
N GLY A 59 -19.40 31.11 -7.95
CA GLY A 59 -20.18 31.63 -9.08
C GLY A 59 -19.29 31.97 -10.28
N ASN A 60 -19.87 32.63 -11.27
CA ASN A 60 -19.17 32.95 -12.52
C ASN A 60 -18.35 34.24 -12.39
N VAL A 61 -17.10 34.23 -12.82
CA VAL A 61 -16.23 35.42 -12.94
C VAL A 61 -15.89 35.67 -14.40
N GLY A 62 -15.71 36.93 -14.79
CA GLY A 62 -15.17 37.24 -16.12
C GLY A 62 -13.71 36.80 -16.19
N PHE A 63 -13.34 36.00 -17.19
CA PHE A 63 -11.99 35.45 -17.30
C PHE A 63 -11.49 35.44 -18.75
N THR A 64 -10.33 36.06 -18.95
CA THR A 64 -9.62 36.07 -20.23
C THR A 64 -8.22 35.52 -20.04
N ALA A 65 -7.78 34.63 -20.92
CA ALA A 65 -6.41 34.14 -20.97
C ALA A 65 -5.79 34.45 -22.34
N GLU A 66 -4.57 34.99 -22.32
CA GLU A 66 -3.84 35.42 -23.51
C GLU A 66 -2.43 34.84 -23.54
N VAL A 67 -2.00 34.43 -24.73
CA VAL A 67 -0.64 33.99 -25.01
C VAL A 67 0.01 35.00 -25.95
N HIS A 68 1.14 35.55 -25.53
CA HIS A 68 1.88 36.58 -26.25
C HIS A 68 3.25 36.05 -26.69
N ASP A 69 3.68 36.45 -27.88
CA ASP A 69 4.99 36.08 -28.43
C ASP A 69 6.14 36.87 -27.78
N THR A 70 5.81 38.01 -27.16
CA THR A 70 6.73 38.92 -26.47
C THR A 70 6.04 39.50 -25.24
N VAL A 71 6.79 40.23 -24.40
CA VAL A 71 6.23 40.86 -23.19
C VAL A 71 5.01 41.74 -23.52
N PRO A 72 3.84 41.54 -22.88
CA PRO A 72 2.69 42.40 -23.06
C PRO A 72 3.00 43.83 -22.58
N PRO A 73 2.40 44.86 -23.19
CA PRO A 73 2.50 46.23 -22.70
C PRO A 73 2.21 46.33 -21.20
N ALA A 74 2.89 47.23 -20.50
CA ALA A 74 2.65 47.45 -19.08
C ALA A 74 1.18 47.84 -18.84
N PRO A 75 0.56 47.44 -17.70
CA PRO A 75 -0.79 47.86 -17.37
C PRO A 75 -0.88 49.38 -17.34
N PRO A 76 -1.92 49.99 -17.95
CA PRO A 76 -2.04 51.45 -18.01
C PRO A 76 -2.09 52.06 -16.60
N LEU A 77 -1.49 53.24 -16.45
CA LEU A 77 -1.58 54.03 -15.22
C LEU A 77 -2.94 54.76 -15.17
N PRO A 78 -3.50 55.01 -13.98
CA PRO A 78 -4.76 55.74 -13.86
C PRO A 78 -4.64 57.21 -14.34
N PRO A 79 -5.70 57.78 -14.97
CA PRO A 79 -6.95 57.11 -15.36
C PRO A 79 -6.76 56.30 -16.65
N ALA A 80 -7.02 55.00 -16.55
CA ALA A 80 -6.95 54.08 -17.68
C ALA A 80 -8.26 54.16 -18.50
N PRO A 81 -8.23 53.80 -19.80
CA PRO A 81 -9.45 53.60 -20.59
C PRO A 81 -10.44 52.65 -19.87
N PRO A 82 -11.77 52.87 -20.00
CA PRO A 82 -12.77 51.95 -19.46
C PRO A 82 -12.47 50.50 -19.86
N GLY A 83 -12.42 49.58 -18.90
CA GLY A 83 -12.10 48.17 -19.14
C GLY A 83 -10.62 47.79 -18.96
N SER A 84 -9.72 48.75 -18.76
CA SER A 84 -8.28 48.51 -18.47
C SER A 84 -7.86 48.91 -17.05
N ASP A 85 -8.85 49.05 -16.17
CA ASP A 85 -8.74 49.25 -14.72
C ASP A 85 -8.37 47.94 -14.00
N TRP A 86 -7.15 47.47 -14.25
CA TRP A 86 -6.53 46.42 -13.44
C TRP A 86 -6.02 47.04 -12.14
N GLU A 87 -6.67 46.71 -11.03
CA GLU A 87 -6.36 47.27 -9.71
C GLU A 87 -5.32 46.42 -8.97
N ASP A 88 -5.35 45.10 -9.19
CA ASP A 88 -4.39 44.15 -8.66
C ASP A 88 -3.65 43.49 -9.81
N VAL A 89 -2.33 43.52 -9.77
CA VAL A 89 -1.48 42.93 -10.81
C VAL A 89 -0.28 42.29 -10.16
N VAL A 90 -0.09 41.00 -10.46
CA VAL A 90 1.07 40.23 -10.01
C VAL A 90 1.73 39.58 -11.22
N GLU A 91 3.02 39.31 -11.11
CA GLU A 91 3.74 38.48 -12.08
C GLU A 91 4.50 37.37 -11.39
N ALA A 92 4.52 36.21 -12.02
CA ALA A 92 5.24 35.02 -11.57
C ALA A 92 5.87 34.30 -12.78
N SER A 93 6.58 33.21 -12.52
CA SER A 93 7.15 32.34 -13.54
C SER A 93 6.43 31.00 -13.57
N PHE A 94 6.27 30.44 -14.77
CA PHE A 94 5.62 29.15 -14.98
C PHE A 94 6.42 28.34 -15.99
N HIS A 95 6.62 27.06 -15.69
CA HIS A 95 7.22 26.10 -16.64
C HIS A 95 6.12 25.20 -17.18
N ALA A 96 6.02 25.13 -18.51
CA ALA A 96 5.13 24.21 -19.19
C ALA A 96 5.93 22.99 -19.67
N ASP A 97 5.62 21.81 -19.15
CA ASP A 97 6.25 20.54 -19.56
C ASP A 97 5.52 19.92 -20.77
N GLY A 98 4.20 20.11 -20.85
CA GLY A 98 3.36 19.51 -21.88
C GLY A 98 2.05 20.29 -22.10
N ALA A 99 0.98 19.56 -22.45
CA ALA A 99 -0.33 20.16 -22.65
C ALA A 99 -0.75 20.93 -21.39
N THR A 100 -1.05 22.22 -21.54
CA THR A 100 -1.31 23.11 -20.41
C THR A 100 -2.72 23.65 -20.49
N ARG A 101 -3.48 23.51 -19.39
CA ARG A 101 -4.91 23.85 -19.36
C ARG A 101 -5.24 24.75 -18.19
N LEU A 102 -6.13 25.73 -18.44
CA LEU A 102 -6.87 26.40 -17.37
C LEU A 102 -7.99 25.46 -16.93
N VAL A 103 -8.11 25.21 -15.63
CA VAL A 103 -9.09 24.29 -15.07
C VAL A 103 -9.81 24.91 -13.88
N THR A 104 -11.12 24.66 -13.82
CA THR A 104 -11.96 25.03 -12.69
C THR A 104 -11.87 24.00 -11.56
N TRP A 105 -12.45 24.34 -10.41
CA TRP A 105 -12.49 23.43 -9.27
C TRP A 105 -13.11 22.08 -9.64
N GLY A 106 -12.54 21.00 -9.12
CA GLY A 106 -12.98 19.63 -9.44
C GLY A 106 -12.70 19.17 -10.87
N GLY A 107 -12.08 20.00 -11.72
CA GLY A 107 -11.83 19.70 -13.13
C GLY A 107 -13.11 19.70 -13.98
N GLU A 108 -14.17 20.37 -13.54
CA GLU A 108 -15.48 20.39 -14.20
C GLU A 108 -15.42 21.00 -15.60
N ASN A 109 -14.66 22.10 -15.73
CA ASN A 109 -14.38 22.77 -17.00
C ASN A 109 -12.86 22.94 -17.17
N ALA A 110 -12.40 22.77 -18.41
CA ALA A 110 -11.01 22.91 -18.79
C ALA A 110 -10.88 23.55 -20.19
N TRP A 111 -9.90 24.44 -20.35
CA TRP A 111 -9.57 25.08 -21.62
C TRP A 111 -8.08 24.92 -21.91
N ASP A 112 -7.75 24.54 -23.14
CA ASP A 112 -6.36 24.46 -23.59
C ASP A 112 -5.78 25.87 -23.70
N LEU A 113 -4.64 26.11 -23.06
CA LEU A 113 -3.90 27.36 -23.17
C LEU A 113 -3.01 27.38 -24.42
N GLU A 114 -2.83 26.23 -25.07
CA GLU A 114 -2.03 26.05 -26.28
C GLU A 114 -0.63 26.65 -26.12
N LEU A 115 -0.02 26.44 -24.95
CA LEU A 115 1.38 26.78 -24.67
C LEU A 115 2.29 25.72 -25.28
N SER A 116 3.38 26.15 -25.90
CA SER A 116 4.48 25.23 -26.23
C SER A 116 5.30 24.93 -24.98
N PRO A 117 5.93 23.76 -24.85
CA PRO A 117 6.80 23.48 -23.71
C PRO A 117 7.91 24.53 -23.53
N GLY A 118 8.19 24.93 -22.29
CA GLY A 118 9.22 25.92 -21.96
C GLY A 118 8.87 26.87 -20.82
N ASP A 119 9.75 27.87 -20.63
CA ASP A 119 9.64 28.87 -19.56
C ASP A 119 8.81 30.09 -19.99
N TYR A 120 7.87 30.47 -19.13
CA TYR A 120 7.01 31.63 -19.29
C TYR A 120 7.10 32.55 -18.09
N ARG A 121 6.96 33.85 -18.37
CA ARG A 121 6.45 34.80 -17.38
C ARG A 121 4.95 34.91 -17.53
N VAL A 122 4.30 35.07 -16.38
CA VAL A 122 2.85 35.12 -16.26
C VAL A 122 2.48 36.39 -15.56
N ARG A 123 1.51 37.13 -16.10
CA ARG A 123 0.86 38.26 -15.43
C ARG A 123 -0.56 37.89 -15.13
N TYR A 124 -0.95 38.02 -13.87
CA TYR A 124 -2.32 37.82 -13.42
C TYR A 124 -2.87 39.14 -12.89
N SER A 125 -3.95 39.61 -13.51
CA SER A 125 -4.57 40.89 -13.24
C SER A 125 -6.01 40.71 -12.79
N GLY A 126 -6.37 41.32 -11.66
CA GLY A 126 -7.71 41.33 -11.11
C GLY A 126 -8.32 42.73 -11.13
N SER A 127 -9.65 42.79 -11.24
CA SER A 127 -10.42 44.02 -11.17
C SER A 127 -11.70 43.79 -10.38
N ARG A 128 -12.00 44.72 -9.48
CA ARG A 128 -13.15 44.72 -8.55
C ARG A 128 -13.16 43.50 -7.62
N MET A 129 -11.99 43.04 -7.18
CA MET A 129 -11.86 41.83 -6.38
C MET A 129 -12.56 41.95 -5.02
N ASP A 130 -12.54 43.14 -4.39
CA ASP A 130 -13.27 43.39 -3.15
C ASP A 130 -14.79 43.28 -3.34
N ALA A 131 -15.33 43.72 -4.48
CA ALA A 131 -16.76 43.60 -4.76
C ALA A 131 -17.19 42.13 -4.93
N GLY A 132 -16.36 41.30 -5.58
CA GLY A 132 -16.55 39.85 -5.64
C GLY A 132 -16.52 39.22 -4.25
N ARG A 133 -15.53 39.60 -3.43
CA ARG A 133 -15.36 39.11 -2.06
C ARG A 133 -16.53 39.47 -1.15
N ASP A 134 -16.99 40.71 -1.21
CA ASP A 134 -18.10 41.20 -0.38
C ASP A 134 -19.43 40.51 -0.73
N ARG A 135 -19.62 40.16 -2.00
CA ARG A 135 -20.79 39.40 -2.44
C ARG A 135 -20.71 37.93 -2.04
N ASP A 136 -19.50 37.37 -2.02
CA ASP A 136 -19.16 35.97 -1.77
C ASP A 136 -19.69 35.00 -2.84
N THR A 137 -21.00 34.99 -3.09
CA THR A 137 -21.67 34.10 -4.04
C THR A 137 -22.48 34.88 -5.08
N ARG A 138 -22.25 34.63 -6.38
CA ARG A 138 -23.01 35.16 -7.52
C ARG A 138 -23.92 34.08 -8.11
N LEU A 139 -25.20 34.40 -8.32
CA LEU A 139 -26.15 33.50 -8.97
C LEU A 139 -26.20 33.69 -10.50
N ASP A 140 -26.68 32.67 -11.21
CA ASP A 140 -26.86 32.72 -12.67
C ASP A 140 -27.75 33.90 -13.09
N GLY A 141 -27.31 34.66 -14.10
CA GLY A 141 -28.02 35.82 -14.63
C GLY A 141 -27.80 37.13 -13.85
N GLU A 142 -27.12 37.10 -12.70
CA GLU A 142 -26.65 38.32 -12.03
C GLU A 142 -25.47 38.94 -12.81
N PRO A 143 -25.27 40.27 -12.77
CA PRO A 143 -24.14 40.92 -13.46
C PRO A 143 -22.79 40.49 -12.88
N ALA A 144 -21.75 40.44 -13.73
CA ALA A 144 -20.38 40.16 -13.30
C ALA A 144 -19.86 41.21 -12.32
N LEU A 145 -19.20 40.75 -11.25
CA LEU A 145 -18.75 41.58 -10.14
C LEU A 145 -17.27 41.90 -10.25
N ASP A 146 -16.47 40.87 -10.49
CA ASP A 146 -15.04 40.90 -10.70
C ASP A 146 -14.66 40.24 -12.03
N ARG A 147 -13.44 40.54 -12.49
CA ARG A 147 -12.89 39.96 -13.72
C ARG A 147 -11.38 39.82 -13.66
N TYR A 148 -10.87 38.90 -14.46
CA TYR A 148 -9.48 38.46 -14.45
C TYR A 148 -8.88 38.38 -15.85
N LEU A 149 -7.61 38.74 -15.94
CA LEU A 149 -6.80 38.58 -17.14
C LEU A 149 -5.51 37.84 -16.77
N LEU A 150 -5.28 36.74 -17.48
CA LEU A 150 -4.09 35.90 -17.36
C LEU A 150 -3.28 35.97 -18.65
N GLN A 151 -2.05 36.47 -18.59
CA GLN A 151 -1.19 36.66 -19.77
C GLN A 151 0.09 35.87 -19.64
N PHE A 152 0.45 35.11 -20.67
CA PHE A 152 1.71 34.36 -20.76
C PHE A 152 2.60 34.96 -21.85
N TRP A 153 3.91 35.01 -21.61
CA TRP A 153 4.90 35.26 -22.64
C TRP A 153 6.21 34.51 -22.38
N PRO A 154 6.90 34.01 -23.41
CA PRO A 154 8.20 33.35 -23.24
C PRO A 154 9.22 34.30 -22.60
N ALA A 155 9.81 33.88 -21.49
CA ALA A 155 10.86 34.62 -20.80
C ALA A 155 11.54 33.72 -19.75
N PRO A 156 12.83 33.96 -19.44
CA PRO A 156 13.52 33.22 -18.38
C PRO A 156 12.79 33.33 -17.04
N PRO A 157 12.90 32.31 -16.18
CA PRO A 157 12.31 32.36 -14.84
C PRO A 157 12.93 33.48 -14.01
N GLY A 158 12.11 34.10 -13.17
CA GLY A 158 12.50 35.18 -12.28
C GLY A 158 11.64 35.19 -11.01
N PRO A 159 12.00 36.00 -10.00
CA PRO A 159 11.20 36.11 -8.80
C PRO A 159 9.79 36.61 -9.12
N ASP A 160 8.85 36.28 -8.25
CA ASP A 160 7.51 36.84 -8.33
C ASP A 160 7.52 38.32 -7.88
N ILE A 161 6.61 39.11 -8.45
CA ILE A 161 6.47 40.52 -8.14
C ILE A 161 5.01 40.92 -7.98
N VAL A 162 4.75 41.80 -7.02
CA VAL A 162 3.47 42.52 -6.91
C VAL A 162 3.66 43.84 -7.66
N VAL A 163 3.07 43.94 -8.86
CA VAL A 163 3.15 45.13 -9.72
C VAL A 163 2.20 46.22 -9.21
N ARG A 164 1.01 45.81 -8.76
CA ARG A 164 -0.01 46.70 -8.22
C ARG A 164 -0.87 45.95 -7.20
N GLN A 165 -1.22 46.62 -6.11
CA GLN A 165 -2.19 46.17 -5.12
C GLN A 165 -3.19 47.31 -4.88
N GLY A 166 -4.44 47.09 -5.26
CA GLY A 166 -5.55 48.02 -5.12
C GLY A 166 -6.62 47.54 -4.16
N SER A 167 -6.88 46.23 -4.09
CA SER A 167 -7.93 45.66 -3.25
C SER A 167 -7.43 45.21 -1.87
N ALA A 168 -8.35 45.19 -0.90
CA ALA A 168 -8.09 44.68 0.44
C ALA A 168 -7.89 43.15 0.42
N ILE A 169 -8.65 42.43 -0.42
CA ILE A 169 -8.54 40.98 -0.55
C ILE A 169 -7.18 40.56 -1.15
N ALA A 170 -6.65 41.29 -2.13
CA ALA A 170 -5.29 41.06 -2.62
C ALA A 170 -4.24 41.27 -1.52
N GLY A 171 -4.41 42.33 -0.72
CA GLY A 171 -3.56 42.62 0.43
C GLY A 171 -3.54 41.48 1.46
N TYR A 172 -4.70 40.92 1.78
CA TYR A 172 -4.83 39.74 2.66
C TYR A 172 -4.02 38.55 2.12
N TRP A 173 -4.22 38.19 0.85
CA TRP A 173 -3.55 37.04 0.26
C TRP A 173 -2.05 37.24 0.09
N HIS A 174 -1.60 38.46 -0.22
CA HIS A 174 -0.18 38.79 -0.20
C HIS A 174 0.42 38.65 1.20
N GLY A 175 -0.35 38.96 2.25
CA GLY A 175 0.01 38.68 3.64
C GLY A 175 0.22 37.19 3.88
N PHE A 176 -0.78 36.38 3.50
CA PHE A 176 -0.70 34.92 3.55
C PHE A 176 0.54 34.38 2.86
N ALA A 177 0.82 34.76 1.60
CA ALA A 177 1.96 34.26 0.85
C ALA A 177 3.31 34.54 1.55
N ARG A 178 3.46 35.74 2.12
CA ARG A 178 4.69 36.13 2.85
C ARG A 178 4.93 35.36 4.15
N GLU A 179 3.89 34.77 4.72
CA GLU A 179 3.99 33.93 5.92
C GLU A 179 4.29 32.47 5.59
N GLN A 180 4.24 32.08 4.30
CA GLN A 180 4.51 30.71 3.92
C GLN A 180 6.02 30.40 3.98
N PRO A 181 6.37 29.18 4.41
CA PRO A 181 7.77 28.76 4.48
C PRO A 181 8.39 28.71 3.07
N ALA A 182 9.72 28.65 3.02
CA ALA A 182 10.41 28.45 1.74
C ALA A 182 10.03 27.10 1.11
N PRO A 183 10.07 26.95 -0.23
CA PRO A 183 9.71 25.70 -0.90
C PRO A 183 10.43 24.46 -0.35
N ALA A 184 11.73 24.58 -0.05
CA ALA A 184 12.52 23.49 0.52
C ALA A 184 12.05 23.06 1.93
N GLU A 185 11.67 24.03 2.77
CA GLU A 185 11.16 23.76 4.12
C GLU A 185 9.78 23.09 4.06
N HIS A 186 8.93 23.54 3.12
CA HIS A 186 7.63 22.96 2.86
C HIS A 186 7.75 21.49 2.39
N ALA A 187 8.59 21.23 1.40
CA ALA A 187 8.85 19.88 0.89
C ALA A 187 9.39 18.95 2.00
N ALA A 188 10.30 19.44 2.85
CA ALA A 188 10.80 18.68 3.98
C ALA A 188 9.71 18.37 5.02
N ALA A 189 8.78 19.30 5.27
CA ALA A 189 7.65 19.08 6.18
C ALA A 189 6.67 18.03 5.63
N GLN A 190 6.36 18.07 4.34
CA GLN A 190 5.53 17.06 3.68
C GLN A 190 6.18 15.67 3.69
N ALA A 191 7.48 15.58 3.42
CA ALA A 191 8.23 14.32 3.49
C ALA A 191 8.13 13.69 4.88
N ARG A 192 8.34 14.49 5.95
CA ARG A 192 8.17 14.03 7.35
C ARG A 192 6.75 13.52 7.63
N ARG A 193 5.71 14.25 7.18
CA ARG A 193 4.31 13.83 7.35
C ARG A 193 4.01 12.52 6.61
N ARG A 194 4.57 12.33 5.41
CA ARG A 194 4.42 11.10 4.62
C ARG A 194 5.07 9.91 5.33
N GLU A 195 6.31 10.07 5.77
CA GLU A 195 7.05 9.05 6.54
C GLU A 195 6.29 8.67 7.82
N GLU A 196 5.77 9.65 8.56
CA GLU A 196 4.98 9.39 9.76
C GLU A 196 3.69 8.62 9.43
N ARG A 197 2.97 9.01 8.38
CA ARG A 197 1.76 8.31 7.93
C ARG A 197 2.06 6.87 7.51
N GLU A 198 3.15 6.64 6.78
CA GLU A 198 3.60 5.31 6.38
C GLU A 198 3.96 4.45 7.60
N ARG A 199 4.66 5.04 8.58
CA ARG A 199 4.99 4.37 9.84
C ARG A 199 3.74 4.00 10.63
N LEU A 200 2.78 4.92 10.77
CA LEU A 200 1.50 4.66 11.44
C LEU A 200 0.68 3.60 10.70
N ALA A 201 0.64 3.63 9.37
CA ALA A 201 -0.05 2.63 8.57
C ALA A 201 0.62 1.25 8.68
N ALA A 202 1.95 1.18 8.71
CA ALA A 202 2.70 -0.06 8.92
C ALA A 202 2.45 -0.63 10.32
N ALA A 203 2.46 0.22 11.35
CA ALA A 203 2.13 -0.17 12.72
C ALA A 203 0.68 -0.68 12.84
N ALA A 204 -0.28 0.00 12.19
CA ALA A 204 -1.67 -0.43 12.16
C ALA A 204 -1.84 -1.79 11.45
N ARG A 205 -1.14 -2.01 10.32
CA ARG A 205 -1.13 -3.30 9.63
C ARG A 205 -0.55 -4.41 10.50
N ALA A 206 0.58 -4.17 11.16
CA ALA A 206 1.20 -5.13 12.06
C ALA A 206 0.30 -5.44 13.27
N ALA A 207 -0.37 -4.44 13.84
CA ALA A 207 -1.33 -4.64 14.92
C ALA A 207 -2.54 -5.48 14.46
N ALA A 208 -3.10 -5.17 13.28
CA ALA A 208 -4.22 -5.94 12.72
C ALA A 208 -3.83 -7.38 12.39
N GLU A 209 -2.61 -7.61 11.89
CA GLU A 209 -2.05 -8.93 11.69
C GLU A 209 -1.86 -9.68 13.00
N HIS A 210 -1.28 -9.04 14.01
CA HIS A 210 -1.13 -9.62 15.34
C HIS A 210 -2.48 -10.01 15.95
N GLU A 211 -3.48 -9.14 15.85
CA GLU A 211 -4.84 -9.41 16.34
C GLU A 211 -5.52 -10.55 15.57
N ARG A 212 -5.31 -10.63 14.25
CA ARG A 212 -5.76 -11.76 13.43
C ARG A 212 -5.13 -13.06 13.90
N LEU A 213 -3.82 -13.07 14.14
CA LEU A 213 -3.10 -14.23 14.66
C LEU A 213 -3.58 -14.61 16.07
N LEU A 214 -3.81 -13.65 16.96
CA LEU A 214 -4.39 -13.92 18.28
C LEU A 214 -5.74 -14.63 18.18
N ARG A 215 -6.64 -14.18 17.29
CA ARG A 215 -7.92 -14.86 17.05
C ARG A 215 -7.73 -16.27 16.49
N GLU A 216 -6.89 -16.41 15.48
CA GLU A 216 -6.60 -17.69 14.81
C GLU A 216 -6.00 -18.73 15.78
N TRP A 217 -5.16 -18.26 16.72
CA TRP A 217 -4.45 -19.09 17.69
C TRP A 217 -5.05 -19.06 19.09
N GLY A 218 -6.28 -18.55 19.23
CA GLY A 218 -7.07 -18.56 20.46
C GLY A 218 -6.38 -17.92 21.66
N GLY A 219 -5.79 -16.76 21.46
CA GLY A 219 -5.32 -15.86 22.52
C GLY A 219 -3.81 -15.83 22.72
N SER A 220 -3.03 -16.72 22.08
CA SER A 220 -1.57 -16.69 22.12
C SER A 220 -1.00 -16.84 20.72
N VAL A 221 -0.20 -15.87 20.28
CA VAL A 221 0.48 -15.95 18.98
C VAL A 221 1.68 -16.89 19.12
N PRO A 222 1.79 -17.95 18.31
CA PRO A 222 2.93 -18.85 18.37
C PRO A 222 4.20 -18.17 17.86
N SER A 223 5.36 -18.81 18.09
CA SER A 223 6.63 -18.30 17.59
C SER A 223 6.65 -18.17 16.05
N GLU A 224 7.51 -17.28 15.54
CA GLU A 224 7.68 -17.04 14.10
C GLU A 224 7.98 -18.33 13.31
N ARG A 225 8.70 -19.28 13.93
CA ARG A 225 8.98 -20.59 13.34
C ARG A 225 7.72 -21.40 13.03
N ILE A 226 6.71 -21.35 13.90
CA ILE A 226 5.43 -22.04 13.70
C ILE A 226 4.60 -21.31 12.64
N LEU A 227 4.62 -19.97 12.64
CA LEU A 227 3.91 -19.16 11.64
C LEU A 227 4.44 -19.40 10.21
N ASN A 228 5.73 -19.68 10.08
CA ASN A 228 6.40 -19.97 8.82
C ASN A 228 6.27 -21.42 8.34
N LEU A 229 5.59 -22.31 9.09
CA LEU A 229 5.37 -23.68 8.65
C LEU A 229 4.40 -23.71 7.43
N PRO A 230 4.56 -24.71 6.54
CA PRO A 230 3.57 -25.04 5.51
C PRO A 230 2.15 -25.10 6.09
N TYR A 231 1.17 -24.67 5.31
CA TYR A 231 -0.24 -24.56 5.73
C TYR A 231 -0.74 -25.81 6.48
N THR A 232 -0.50 -27.01 5.94
CA THR A 232 -0.91 -28.28 6.55
C THR A 232 -0.37 -28.43 7.97
N LEU A 233 0.91 -28.09 8.20
CA LEU A 233 1.53 -28.18 9.53
C LEU A 233 0.99 -27.12 10.49
N ARG A 234 0.64 -25.93 10.00
CA ARG A 234 -0.06 -24.90 10.79
C ARG A 234 -1.45 -25.33 11.22
N GLU A 235 -2.21 -25.99 10.34
CA GLU A 235 -3.54 -26.50 10.70
C GLU A 235 -3.46 -27.60 11.77
N LEU A 236 -2.42 -28.44 11.74
CA LEU A 236 -2.17 -29.43 12.78
C LEU A 236 -1.74 -28.76 14.10
N ALA A 237 -0.92 -27.72 14.02
CA ALA A 237 -0.51 -26.94 15.18
C ALA A 237 -1.69 -26.28 15.93
N LYS A 238 -2.83 -26.07 15.25
CA LYS A 238 -4.06 -25.56 15.87
C LYS A 238 -4.84 -26.61 16.66
N GLN A 239 -4.66 -27.91 16.39
CA GLN A 239 -5.42 -28.98 17.04
C GLN A 239 -5.03 -29.15 18.51
N ASP A 240 -3.75 -29.01 18.83
CA ASP A 240 -3.25 -29.05 20.21
C ASP A 240 -2.10 -28.04 20.40
N ARG A 241 -2.48 -26.76 20.54
CA ARG A 241 -1.54 -25.63 20.53
C ARG A 241 -0.47 -25.73 21.62
N GLY A 242 -0.83 -26.22 22.80
CA GLY A 242 0.10 -26.36 23.94
C GLY A 242 1.16 -27.41 23.66
N PHE A 243 0.74 -28.62 23.27
CA PHE A 243 1.68 -29.68 22.94
C PHE A 243 2.61 -29.30 21.78
N ILE A 244 2.07 -28.64 20.76
CA ILE A 244 2.85 -28.26 19.58
C ILE A 244 3.83 -27.13 19.89
N ALA A 245 3.43 -26.16 20.70
CA ALA A 245 4.35 -25.12 21.19
C ALA A 245 5.53 -25.74 21.95
N ASP A 246 5.27 -26.69 22.84
CA ASP A 246 6.31 -27.37 23.61
C ASP A 246 7.20 -28.24 22.73
N ALA A 247 6.61 -29.04 21.84
CA ALA A 247 7.35 -29.92 20.93
C ALA A 247 8.27 -29.13 19.97
N THR A 248 7.79 -28.01 19.43
CA THR A 248 8.58 -27.14 18.53
C THR A 248 9.59 -26.26 19.28
N GLY A 249 9.33 -25.94 20.55
CA GLY A 249 10.26 -25.22 21.43
C GLY A 249 11.32 -26.10 22.08
N ALA A 250 11.15 -27.43 22.07
CA ALA A 250 12.07 -28.37 22.69
C ALA A 250 13.45 -28.39 22.03
N ALA A 251 14.44 -28.90 22.77
CA ALA A 251 15.79 -29.07 22.24
C ALA A 251 15.78 -30.00 21.00
N PRO A 252 16.68 -29.80 20.02
CA PRO A 252 16.74 -30.62 18.80
C PRO A 252 16.77 -32.14 19.04
N GLY A 253 17.43 -32.58 20.12
CA GLY A 253 17.44 -34.00 20.52
C GLY A 253 16.07 -34.53 20.93
N THR A 254 15.28 -33.74 21.65
CA THR A 254 13.89 -34.09 22.02
C THR A 254 12.98 -34.11 20.80
N GLN A 255 13.16 -33.16 19.88
CA GLN A 255 12.44 -33.14 18.61
C GLN A 255 12.70 -34.41 17.79
N ARG A 256 13.96 -34.84 17.69
CA ARG A 256 14.38 -36.10 17.05
C ARG A 256 13.75 -37.32 17.71
N ALA A 257 13.83 -37.42 19.04
CA ALA A 257 13.27 -38.54 19.79
C ALA A 257 11.74 -38.64 19.58
N LEU A 258 11.03 -37.51 19.66
CA LEU A 258 9.60 -37.46 19.38
C LEU A 258 9.29 -37.84 17.92
N THR A 259 10.10 -37.38 16.97
CA THR A 259 9.96 -37.71 15.54
C THR A 259 10.07 -39.21 15.31
N HIS A 260 11.08 -39.86 15.86
CA HIS A 260 11.26 -41.31 15.73
C HIS A 260 10.07 -42.06 16.36
N TRP A 261 9.68 -41.67 17.58
CA TRP A 261 8.54 -42.28 18.25
C TRP A 261 7.24 -42.14 17.45
N LEU A 262 6.96 -40.96 16.90
CA LEU A 262 5.76 -40.74 16.07
C LEU A 262 5.78 -41.58 14.78
N ALA A 263 6.95 -41.74 14.15
CA ALA A 263 7.08 -42.57 12.97
C ALA A 263 6.79 -44.04 13.29
N HIS A 264 7.41 -44.59 14.34
CA HIS A 264 7.12 -45.95 14.83
C HIS A 264 5.64 -46.11 15.16
N HIS A 265 5.08 -45.18 15.93
CA HIS A 265 3.68 -45.25 16.34
C HIS A 265 2.70 -45.23 15.15
N ALA A 266 2.98 -44.44 14.11
CA ALA A 266 2.18 -44.44 12.89
C ALA A 266 2.29 -45.77 12.11
N TYR A 267 3.50 -46.34 12.05
CA TYR A 267 3.74 -47.61 11.38
C TYR A 267 3.11 -48.80 12.13
N GLU A 268 3.20 -48.83 13.47
CA GLU A 268 2.53 -49.79 14.33
C GLU A 268 1.00 -49.73 14.15
N LEU A 269 0.44 -48.51 14.15
CA LEU A 269 -1.00 -48.32 13.93
C LEU A 269 -1.44 -48.83 12.56
N ALA A 270 -0.63 -48.61 11.52
CA ALA A 270 -0.89 -49.09 10.17
C ALA A 270 -0.53 -50.59 9.96
N GLY A 271 0.04 -51.26 10.97
CA GLY A 271 0.53 -52.65 10.90
C GLY A 271 1.73 -52.85 9.97
N LEU A 272 2.44 -51.77 9.62
CA LEU A 272 3.60 -51.80 8.73
C LEU A 272 4.87 -52.27 9.43
N ASP A 273 4.92 -52.18 10.76
CA ASP A 273 6.02 -52.67 11.61
C ASP A 273 6.26 -54.19 11.47
N ARG A 274 5.25 -54.94 11.05
CA ARG A 274 5.30 -56.41 10.86
C ARG A 274 5.76 -56.84 9.47
N VAL A 275 6.00 -55.88 8.57
CA VAL A 275 6.47 -56.16 7.21
C VAL A 275 7.99 -56.09 7.21
N ASP A 276 8.66 -57.20 6.92
CA ASP A 276 10.11 -57.38 7.14
C ASP A 276 10.99 -56.24 6.58
N TRP A 277 10.74 -55.83 5.33
CA TRP A 277 11.55 -54.78 4.70
C TRP A 277 11.28 -53.40 5.30
N ILE A 278 10.09 -53.17 5.85
CA ILE A 278 9.74 -51.95 6.55
C ILE A 278 10.35 -51.93 7.96
N ALA A 279 10.29 -53.07 8.66
CA ALA A 279 10.93 -53.25 9.96
C ALA A 279 12.44 -52.99 9.89
N GLU A 280 13.08 -53.37 8.77
CA GLU A 280 14.48 -53.01 8.51
C GLU A 280 14.68 -51.49 8.35
N GLY A 281 13.78 -50.80 7.65
CA GLY A 281 13.82 -49.34 7.49
C GLY A 281 13.68 -48.60 8.83
N LEU A 282 12.74 -49.03 9.68
CA LEU A 282 12.58 -48.49 11.03
C LEU A 282 13.83 -48.72 11.89
N ARG A 283 14.46 -49.89 11.79
CA ARG A 283 15.72 -50.17 12.50
C ARG A 283 16.88 -49.30 12.00
N ALA A 284 16.95 -49.06 10.69
CA ALA A 284 17.94 -48.16 10.12
C ALA A 284 17.75 -46.71 10.62
N LEU A 285 16.49 -46.26 10.75
CA LEU A 285 16.16 -44.98 11.38
C LEU A 285 16.67 -44.91 12.82
N ASP A 286 16.41 -45.93 13.64
CA ASP A 286 16.84 -45.99 15.04
C ASP A 286 18.36 -45.98 15.21
N GLU A 287 19.07 -46.66 14.30
CA GLU A 287 20.52 -46.73 14.28
C GLU A 287 21.19 -45.50 13.64
N GLY A 288 20.39 -44.54 13.11
CA GLY A 288 20.88 -43.36 12.40
C GLY A 288 21.62 -43.69 11.10
N ARG A 289 21.32 -44.85 10.49
CA ARG A 289 21.87 -45.27 9.20
C ARG A 289 21.07 -44.69 8.05
N ALA A 290 21.68 -44.67 6.86
CA ALA A 290 20.94 -44.41 5.63
C ALA A 290 19.85 -45.48 5.44
N LEU A 291 18.67 -45.07 4.95
CA LEU A 291 17.57 -46.00 4.72
C LEU A 291 17.97 -47.03 3.64
N PRO A 292 17.73 -48.32 3.87
CA PRO A 292 18.10 -49.38 2.93
C PRO A 292 17.11 -49.47 1.76
N PRO A 293 17.47 -50.12 0.65
CA PRO A 293 16.52 -50.40 -0.42
C PRO A 293 15.27 -51.14 0.08
N PRO A 294 14.07 -50.75 -0.37
CA PRO A 294 13.79 -49.83 -1.47
C PRO A 294 13.66 -48.35 -1.05
N PHE A 295 13.89 -47.99 0.20
CA PHE A 295 13.68 -46.62 0.71
C PHE A 295 14.70 -45.59 0.19
N ASP A 296 15.72 -46.04 -0.54
CA ASP A 296 16.64 -45.18 -1.29
C ASP A 296 15.97 -44.57 -2.54
N ASP A 297 14.84 -45.12 -3.00
CA ASP A 297 14.03 -44.58 -4.09
C ASP A 297 12.55 -44.49 -3.68
N TRP A 298 12.03 -43.26 -3.68
CA TRP A 298 10.64 -42.98 -3.32
C TRP A 298 9.64 -43.78 -4.16
N THR A 299 9.82 -43.84 -5.47
CA THR A 299 8.88 -44.49 -6.40
C THR A 299 8.91 -46.00 -6.19
N ALA A 300 10.10 -46.60 -6.09
CA ALA A 300 10.25 -48.03 -5.87
C ALA A 300 9.67 -48.47 -4.53
N ALA A 301 9.86 -47.67 -3.48
CA ALA A 301 9.30 -47.95 -2.16
C ALA A 301 7.76 -47.92 -2.17
N TRP A 302 7.16 -46.96 -2.89
CA TRP A 302 5.70 -46.86 -3.05
C TRP A 302 5.11 -48.00 -3.88
N ASP A 303 5.75 -48.35 -5.00
CA ASP A 303 5.32 -49.47 -5.84
C ASP A 303 5.36 -50.79 -5.05
N ARG A 304 6.39 -50.98 -4.22
CA ARG A 304 6.48 -52.13 -3.31
C ARG A 304 5.38 -52.10 -2.25
N LEU A 305 5.14 -50.96 -1.60
CA LEU A 305 4.07 -50.82 -0.61
C LEU A 305 2.70 -51.27 -1.17
N LEU A 306 2.38 -50.87 -2.41
CA LEU A 306 1.08 -51.14 -3.01
C LEU A 306 0.93 -52.55 -3.60
N SER A 307 2.04 -53.24 -3.89
CA SER A 307 2.03 -54.56 -4.53
C SER A 307 2.38 -55.73 -3.60
N ASP A 308 3.03 -55.47 -2.46
CA ASP A 308 3.46 -56.51 -1.53
C ASP A 308 2.27 -57.12 -0.77
N PRO A 309 1.97 -58.42 -0.94
CA PRO A 309 0.82 -59.05 -0.30
C PRO A 309 0.95 -59.17 1.23
N ALA A 310 2.15 -58.96 1.79
CA ALA A 310 2.35 -58.92 3.23
C ALA A 310 1.91 -57.58 3.85
N VAL A 311 1.73 -56.53 3.05
CA VAL A 311 1.28 -55.22 3.52
C VAL A 311 -0.22 -55.27 3.84
N PRO A 312 -0.64 -54.94 5.07
CA PRO A 312 -2.06 -54.90 5.42
C PRO A 312 -2.81 -53.88 4.57
N HIS A 313 -4.11 -54.11 4.36
CA HIS A 313 -4.97 -53.21 3.57
C HIS A 313 -6.13 -52.71 4.43
N THR A 314 -5.90 -51.60 5.14
CA THR A 314 -6.89 -51.02 6.04
C THR A 314 -7.38 -49.68 5.49
N LEU A 315 -8.69 -49.56 5.28
CA LEU A 315 -9.31 -48.32 4.80
C LEU A 315 -9.88 -47.51 5.97
N VAL A 316 -9.54 -46.22 6.02
CA VAL A 316 -9.97 -45.29 7.06
C VAL A 316 -10.57 -44.03 6.44
N ARG A 317 -11.37 -43.31 7.23
CA ARG A 317 -11.87 -41.99 6.87
C ARG A 317 -10.78 -40.93 7.11
N THR A 318 -10.59 -40.03 6.15
CA THR A 318 -9.63 -38.93 6.27
C THR A 318 -10.04 -37.94 7.37
N PRO A 319 -9.07 -37.27 8.03
CA PRO A 319 -9.36 -36.31 9.11
C PRO A 319 -10.31 -35.17 8.72
N ASP A 320 -10.30 -34.74 7.44
CA ASP A 320 -11.18 -33.71 6.90
C ASP A 320 -12.60 -34.23 6.56
N GLY A 321 -12.85 -35.52 6.75
CA GLY A 321 -14.10 -36.20 6.47
C GLY A 321 -14.46 -36.31 4.99
N ARG A 322 -13.56 -35.93 4.06
CA ARG A 322 -13.85 -35.89 2.62
C ARG A 322 -13.80 -37.26 1.95
N HIS A 323 -12.98 -38.19 2.44
CA HIS A 323 -12.82 -39.53 1.89
C HIS A 323 -13.02 -40.57 2.98
N ASP A 324 -13.78 -41.63 2.72
CA ASP A 324 -14.05 -42.74 3.64
C ASP A 324 -13.29 -44.03 3.29
N ASN A 325 -12.45 -43.97 2.26
CA ASN A 325 -11.75 -45.10 1.66
C ASN A 325 -10.23 -44.84 1.50
N ALA A 326 -9.61 -44.07 2.39
CA ALA A 326 -8.17 -43.81 2.32
C ALA A 326 -7.37 -45.00 2.90
N LEU A 327 -6.32 -45.42 2.19
CA LEU A 327 -5.45 -46.52 2.64
C LEU A 327 -4.56 -46.05 3.79
N GLN A 328 -4.77 -46.59 4.99
CA GLN A 328 -4.06 -46.19 6.21
C GLN A 328 -2.55 -46.38 6.10
N GLN A 329 -2.12 -47.43 5.40
CA GLN A 329 -0.71 -47.73 5.13
C GLN A 329 -0.07 -46.65 4.28
N ALA A 330 -0.75 -46.19 3.22
CA ALA A 330 -0.28 -45.08 2.39
C ALA A 330 -0.18 -43.77 3.20
N MET A 331 -1.03 -43.59 4.21
CA MET A 331 -0.99 -42.40 5.07
C MET A 331 0.21 -42.41 6.02
N ALA A 332 0.58 -43.58 6.56
CA ALA A 332 1.74 -43.72 7.45
C ALA A 332 3.08 -43.70 6.71
N PHE A 333 3.11 -44.23 5.49
CA PHE A 333 4.35 -44.51 4.75
C PHE A 333 5.31 -43.33 4.53
N PRO A 334 4.84 -42.07 4.32
CA PRO A 334 5.75 -40.93 4.22
C PRO A 334 6.55 -40.65 5.50
N ALA A 335 6.10 -41.12 6.66
CA ALA A 335 6.72 -40.76 7.94
C ALA A 335 8.18 -41.22 8.05
N LEU A 336 8.54 -42.38 7.49
CA LEU A 336 9.92 -42.86 7.54
C LEU A 336 10.88 -41.96 6.73
N PHE A 337 10.46 -41.51 5.55
CA PHE A 337 11.23 -40.57 4.72
C PHE A 337 11.33 -39.19 5.35
N ALA A 338 10.27 -38.73 6.00
CA ALA A 338 10.27 -37.47 6.73
C ALA A 338 11.21 -37.51 7.94
N ALA A 339 11.24 -38.63 8.68
CA ALA A 339 12.00 -38.78 9.91
C ALA A 339 13.52 -38.62 9.71
N VAL A 340 14.04 -38.96 8.53
CA VAL A 340 15.48 -38.88 8.21
C VAL A 340 15.94 -37.50 7.72
N LYS A 341 15.04 -36.51 7.58
CA LYS A 341 15.42 -35.15 7.17
C LYS A 341 16.43 -34.52 8.12
N ALA A 342 17.33 -33.68 7.62
CA ALA A 342 18.42 -33.11 8.40
C ALA A 342 17.95 -32.09 9.46
N ASP A 343 16.95 -31.27 9.14
CA ASP A 343 16.33 -30.33 10.07
C ASP A 343 15.34 -31.08 11.00
N PRO A 344 15.60 -31.13 12.32
CA PRO A 344 14.73 -31.81 13.27
C PRO A 344 13.30 -31.24 13.34
N LEU A 345 13.12 -29.94 13.11
CA LEU A 345 11.81 -29.30 13.17
C LEU A 345 11.01 -29.60 11.90
N GLU A 346 11.67 -29.59 10.74
CA GLU A 346 11.05 -30.00 9.48
C GLU A 346 10.64 -31.49 9.53
N ALA A 347 11.53 -32.35 10.04
CA ALA A 347 11.27 -33.78 10.23
C ALA A 347 10.07 -34.00 11.16
N LEU A 348 10.07 -33.37 12.34
CA LEU A 348 8.99 -33.46 13.31
C LEU A 348 7.64 -33.05 12.72
N GLY A 349 7.60 -31.91 12.02
CA GLY A 349 6.38 -31.43 11.41
C GLY A 349 5.80 -32.42 10.41
N GLN A 350 6.62 -32.91 9.49
CA GLN A 350 6.16 -33.84 8.45
C GLN A 350 5.76 -35.22 9.01
N VAL A 351 6.51 -35.75 9.98
CA VAL A 351 6.15 -37.02 10.63
C VAL A 351 4.86 -36.90 11.43
N LEU A 352 4.69 -35.81 12.18
CA LEU A 352 3.46 -35.57 12.93
C LEU A 352 2.25 -35.45 11.98
N SER A 353 2.43 -34.81 10.82
CA SER A 353 1.39 -34.77 9.79
C SER A 353 1.02 -36.15 9.27
N ALA A 354 2.00 -37.00 8.97
CA ALA A 354 1.73 -38.36 8.55
C ALA A 354 1.00 -39.14 9.66
N ALA A 355 1.49 -39.08 10.90
CA ALA A 355 0.88 -39.76 12.05
C ALA A 355 -0.56 -39.32 12.32
N LEU A 356 -0.85 -38.01 12.27
CA LEU A 356 -2.20 -37.47 12.46
C LEU A 356 -3.16 -37.94 11.36
N VAL A 357 -2.69 -37.96 10.12
CA VAL A 357 -3.47 -38.45 8.98
C VAL A 357 -3.73 -39.96 9.16
N THR A 358 -2.72 -40.77 9.53
CA THR A 358 -2.87 -42.21 9.84
C THR A 358 -3.88 -42.50 10.98
N HIS A 359 -3.91 -41.66 12.01
CA HIS A 359 -4.89 -41.74 13.12
C HIS A 359 -6.31 -41.30 12.71
N GLY A 360 -6.45 -40.58 11.59
CA GLY A 360 -7.75 -40.17 11.07
C GLY A 360 -8.52 -39.27 12.04
N GLY A 361 -9.76 -39.66 12.36
CA GLY A 361 -10.65 -38.92 13.27
C GLY A 361 -10.27 -38.96 14.75
N ASP A 362 -9.37 -39.86 15.19
CA ASP A 362 -8.98 -40.05 16.60
C ASP A 362 -7.59 -39.45 16.92
N HIS A 363 -7.32 -38.25 16.43
CA HIS A 363 -6.06 -37.55 16.68
C HIS A 363 -5.83 -37.22 18.17
N THR A 364 -6.88 -37.22 18.99
CA THR A 364 -6.75 -36.99 20.44
C THR A 364 -5.99 -38.13 21.11
N ALA A 365 -6.18 -39.37 20.65
CA ALA A 365 -5.42 -40.53 21.14
C ALA A 365 -3.92 -40.40 20.86
N LEU A 366 -3.54 -39.91 19.67
CA LEU A 366 -2.14 -39.66 19.31
C LEU A 366 -1.48 -38.67 20.28
N PHE A 367 -2.10 -37.52 20.52
CA PHE A 367 -1.54 -36.50 21.42
C PHE A 367 -1.47 -36.99 22.88
N ALA A 368 -2.45 -37.77 23.34
CA ALA A 368 -2.42 -38.39 24.65
C ALA A 368 -1.25 -39.40 24.78
N ALA A 369 -1.05 -40.25 23.77
CA ALA A 369 0.05 -41.19 23.73
C ALA A 369 1.42 -40.49 23.67
N ALA A 370 1.53 -39.42 22.88
CA ALA A 370 2.75 -38.63 22.77
C ALA A 370 3.12 -37.96 24.10
N ARG A 371 2.14 -37.39 24.82
CA ARG A 371 2.36 -36.84 26.18
C ARG A 371 2.78 -37.90 27.18
N ALA A 372 2.21 -39.11 27.11
CA ALA A 372 2.59 -40.20 27.99
C ALA A 372 4.04 -40.66 27.74
N ALA A 373 4.48 -40.69 26.48
CA ALA A 373 5.85 -41.05 26.11
C ALA A 373 6.86 -39.91 26.41
N PHE A 374 6.43 -38.66 26.34
CA PHE A 374 7.25 -37.47 26.54
C PHE A 374 6.63 -36.53 27.58
N PRO A 375 6.66 -36.89 28.89
CA PRO A 375 6.00 -36.12 29.95
C PRO A 375 6.60 -34.72 30.16
N GLY A 376 7.77 -34.43 29.57
CA GLY A 376 8.35 -33.07 29.53
C GLY A 376 7.80 -32.16 28.43
N LEU A 377 6.85 -32.64 27.61
CA LEU A 377 6.15 -31.89 26.57
C LEU A 377 4.65 -31.81 26.94
N GLY A 378 4.11 -30.62 27.16
CA GLY A 378 2.71 -30.40 27.54
C GLY A 378 2.49 -30.04 29.01
N GLY A 379 3.42 -29.33 29.65
CA GLY A 379 3.40 -28.95 31.08
C GLY A 379 3.17 -27.47 31.32
#